data_AF-A0A7S2V5E8-F1
#
_entry.id   AF-A0A7S2V5E8-F1
#
_cell.length_a   1.000
_cell.length_b   1.000
_cell.length_c   1.000
_cell.angle_alpha   90.00
_cell.angle_beta   90.00
_cell.angle_gamma   90.00
#
_symmetry.space_group_name_H-M   'P 1'
#
loop_
_entity.id
_entity.type
_entity.pdbx_description
1 polymer ?
#
loop_
_entity_poly.entity_id
_entity_poly.type
_entity_poly.pdbx_seq_one_letter_code
_entity_poly.pdbx_strand_id
1 'polypeptide(L)'
;MIGKLKLRCGSQFTSKMEGMMNDLAVGVDHQADFQKYLKEQQAGVMGKMDFNVQVLTTGYWPTYKTMDVNLPPEMVRGTQVFKDYYDSKTSHQRLAWMHGLGNATIRAHYGKRDYDLQVTTLQAVALLMFNRAEAQVVAAAEGGLPFSSVRTWLNLEDEVVKRIMHSLSCGKYKVLRKTPEGNTINAQKDCFAINEKFSSPMRKIRIPMANLDESYKPKRVEEDRSIAIEAAIVRIMKARKTLPHQQLVAEVLSQLAFFRPNPKVIKRRIEALIDREYLERDLETANSYRYLA
;
A
#
# COMPACT_ATOMS: atom_id res chain seq x y z
N MET A 1 -13.85 6.67 -18.94
CA MET A 1 -12.46 6.35 -19.39
C MET A 1 -12.23 4.85 -19.47
N ILE A 2 -12.49 4.07 -18.41
CA ILE A 2 -12.32 2.61 -18.40
C ILE A 2 -13.10 1.89 -19.50
N GLY A 3 -14.34 2.29 -19.79
CA GLY A 3 -15.10 1.71 -20.92
C GLY A 3 -14.42 1.85 -22.29
N LYS A 4 -13.67 2.95 -22.52
CA LYS A 4 -12.88 3.12 -23.76
C LYS A 4 -11.67 2.18 -23.79
N LEU A 5 -11.03 1.95 -22.65
CA LEU A 5 -9.93 0.97 -22.52
C LEU A 5 -10.44 -0.45 -22.71
N LYS A 6 -11.60 -0.80 -22.15
CA LYS A 6 -12.24 -2.10 -22.34
C LYS A 6 -12.54 -2.37 -23.82
N LEU A 7 -13.07 -1.37 -24.52
CA LEU A 7 -13.35 -1.47 -25.95
C LEU A 7 -12.07 -1.71 -26.78
N ARG A 8 -10.96 -1.06 -26.43
CA ARG A 8 -9.70 -1.14 -27.19
C ARG A 8 -8.80 -2.30 -26.80
N CYS A 9 -8.82 -2.71 -25.54
CA CYS A 9 -7.86 -3.64 -24.95
C CYS A 9 -8.51 -4.91 -24.36
N GLY A 10 -9.85 -5.00 -24.38
CA GLY A 10 -10.62 -6.13 -23.86
C GLY A 10 -10.98 -6.03 -22.39
N SER A 11 -11.89 -6.91 -21.96
CA SER A 11 -12.38 -7.01 -20.57
C SER A 11 -11.30 -7.44 -19.58
N GLN A 12 -10.45 -8.38 -19.96
CA GLN A 12 -9.37 -8.87 -19.09
C GLN A 12 -8.38 -7.77 -18.70
N PHE A 13 -8.13 -6.81 -19.59
CA PHE A 13 -7.24 -5.68 -19.32
C PHE A 13 -7.80 -4.73 -18.24
N THR A 14 -9.12 -4.57 -18.21
CA THR A 14 -9.80 -3.63 -17.32
C THR A 14 -10.33 -4.28 -16.04
N SER A 15 -10.38 -5.62 -15.99
CA SER A 15 -10.92 -6.42 -14.88
C SER A 15 -10.47 -5.94 -13.50
N LYS A 16 -9.16 -5.72 -13.29
CA LYS A 16 -8.64 -5.22 -12.00
C LYS A 16 -9.15 -3.81 -11.66
N MET A 17 -9.15 -2.89 -12.63
CA MET A 17 -9.65 -1.52 -12.42
C MET A 17 -11.16 -1.50 -12.14
N GLU A 18 -11.92 -2.34 -12.85
CA GLU A 18 -13.35 -2.51 -12.59
C GLU A 18 -13.59 -3.09 -11.20
N GLY A 19 -12.81 -4.09 -10.78
CA GLY A 19 -12.82 -4.64 -9.43
C GLY A 19 -12.52 -3.60 -8.35
N MET A 20 -11.52 -2.73 -8.57
CA MET A 20 -11.23 -1.62 -7.65
C MET A 20 -12.43 -0.68 -7.51
N MET A 21 -13.11 -0.32 -8.62
CA MET A 21 -14.30 0.52 -8.55
C MET A 21 -15.45 -0.16 -7.81
N ASN A 22 -15.61 -1.47 -7.99
CA ASN A 22 -16.62 -2.24 -7.29
C ASN A 22 -16.36 -2.27 -5.78
N ASP A 23 -15.11 -2.48 -5.35
CA ASP A 23 -14.73 -2.41 -3.93
C ASP A 23 -15.05 -1.03 -3.33
N LEU A 24 -14.81 0.06 -4.07
CA LEU A 24 -15.14 1.42 -3.61
C LEU A 24 -16.65 1.63 -3.46
N ALA A 25 -17.45 1.10 -4.40
CA ALA A 25 -18.90 1.23 -4.38
C ALA A 25 -19.51 0.43 -3.22
N VAL A 26 -19.16 -0.86 -3.11
CA VAL A 26 -19.61 -1.76 -2.03
C VAL A 26 -19.11 -1.29 -0.66
N GLY A 27 -17.93 -0.66 -0.62
CA GLY A 27 -17.37 -0.10 0.61
C GLY A 27 -18.26 0.92 1.31
N VAL A 28 -19.12 1.65 0.57
CA VAL A 28 -20.08 2.60 1.15
C VAL A 28 -21.13 1.86 1.98
N ASP A 29 -21.68 0.78 1.44
CA ASP A 29 -22.71 -0.03 2.11
C ASP A 29 -22.11 -0.77 3.31
N HIS A 30 -20.92 -1.36 3.16
CA HIS A 30 -20.20 -2.00 4.27
C HIS A 30 -19.93 -1.04 5.43
N GLN A 31 -19.57 0.22 5.12
CA GLN A 31 -19.34 1.23 6.14
C GLN A 31 -20.64 1.62 6.83
N ALA A 32 -21.76 1.74 6.11
CA ALA A 32 -23.06 2.02 6.71
C ALA A 32 -23.50 0.90 7.66
N ASP A 33 -23.32 -0.36 7.25
CA ASP A 33 -23.61 -1.53 8.08
C ASP A 33 -22.74 -1.60 9.33
N PHE A 34 -21.44 -1.29 9.20
CA PHE A 34 -20.54 -1.23 10.34
C PHE A 34 -20.93 -0.12 11.33
N GLN A 35 -21.33 1.05 10.83
CA GLN A 35 -21.82 2.15 11.67
C GLN A 35 -23.12 1.78 12.41
N LYS A 36 -24.00 1.00 11.77
CA LYS A 36 -25.18 0.45 12.42
C LYS A 36 -24.80 -0.54 13.51
N TYR A 37 -23.89 -1.47 13.24
CA TYR A 37 -23.34 -2.40 14.22
C TYR A 37 -22.75 -1.69 15.46
N LEU A 38 -21.98 -0.62 15.23
CA LEU A 38 -21.41 0.20 16.33
C LEU A 38 -22.49 0.83 17.21
N LYS A 39 -23.60 1.30 16.63
CA LYS A 39 -24.70 1.91 17.38
C LYS A 39 -25.51 0.88 18.18
N GLU A 40 -25.71 -0.31 17.62
CA GLU A 40 -26.60 -1.33 18.21
C GLU A 40 -25.88 -2.24 19.21
N GLN A 41 -24.65 -2.65 18.93
CA GLN A 41 -23.98 -3.73 19.66
C GLN A 41 -22.74 -3.27 20.45
N GLN A 42 -22.16 -2.12 20.11
CA GLN A 42 -20.91 -1.62 20.68
C GLN A 42 -21.00 -0.11 20.99
N ALA A 43 -22.17 0.34 21.45
CA ALA A 43 -22.44 1.75 21.70
C ALA A 43 -21.41 2.34 22.69
N GLY A 44 -20.70 3.39 22.27
CA GLY A 44 -19.70 4.08 23.10
C GLY A 44 -18.34 3.39 23.22
N VAL A 45 -18.14 2.20 22.63
CA VAL A 45 -16.86 1.44 22.70
C VAL A 45 -15.71 2.22 22.05
N MET A 46 -16.02 2.94 20.98
CA MET A 46 -15.09 3.82 20.26
C MET A 46 -14.84 5.17 20.96
N GLY A 47 -15.52 5.42 22.09
CA GLY A 47 -15.43 6.69 22.82
C GLY A 47 -15.77 7.88 21.93
N LYS A 48 -14.81 8.81 21.79
CA LYS A 48 -14.93 10.01 20.94
C LYS A 48 -14.30 9.83 19.55
N MET A 49 -13.73 8.66 19.25
CA MET A 49 -13.05 8.41 17.99
C MET A 49 -14.07 8.04 16.90
N ASP A 50 -14.11 8.82 15.84
CA ASP A 50 -14.77 8.43 14.59
C ASP A 50 -13.86 7.47 13.82
N PHE A 51 -14.41 6.36 13.34
CA PHE A 51 -13.66 5.27 12.74
C PHE A 51 -14.34 4.74 11.49
N ASN A 52 -13.59 4.73 10.39
CA ASN A 52 -14.05 4.31 9.08
C ASN A 52 -13.03 3.35 8.48
N VAL A 53 -13.53 2.28 7.87
CA VAL A 53 -12.72 1.22 7.29
C VAL A 53 -13.19 0.95 5.88
N GLN A 54 -12.23 0.93 4.95
CA GLN A 54 -12.48 0.52 3.58
C GLN A 54 -11.81 -0.82 3.33
N VAL A 55 -12.63 -1.82 2.97
CA VAL A 55 -12.15 -3.18 2.65
C VAL A 55 -11.86 -3.27 1.16
N LEU A 56 -10.67 -3.71 0.81
CA LEU A 56 -10.16 -3.78 -0.57
C LEU A 56 -9.78 -5.23 -0.91
N THR A 57 -10.20 -5.70 -2.08
CA THR A 57 -9.96 -7.08 -2.52
C THR A 57 -8.52 -7.24 -3.01
N THR A 58 -7.78 -8.15 -2.36
CA THR A 58 -6.42 -8.49 -2.79
C THR A 58 -6.46 -9.09 -4.20
N GLY A 59 -5.62 -8.57 -5.10
CA GLY A 59 -5.55 -9.00 -6.50
C GLY A 59 -6.11 -7.98 -7.50
N TYR A 60 -7.05 -7.12 -7.08
CA TYR A 60 -7.47 -5.95 -7.86
C TYR A 60 -6.58 -4.74 -7.61
N TRP A 61 -6.19 -4.54 -6.35
CA TRP A 61 -5.34 -3.41 -5.95
C TRP A 61 -3.84 -3.73 -6.08
N PRO A 62 -2.98 -2.71 -6.21
CA PRO A 62 -1.54 -2.89 -6.13
C PRO A 62 -1.12 -3.61 -4.84
N THR A 63 0.00 -4.33 -4.90
CA THR A 63 0.58 -4.91 -3.69
C THR A 63 1.29 -3.82 -2.91
N TYR A 64 0.80 -3.56 -1.70
CA TYR A 64 1.37 -2.60 -0.77
C TYR A 64 2.23 -3.32 0.28
N LYS A 65 3.26 -2.64 0.79
CA LYS A 65 4.09 -3.18 1.88
C LYS A 65 3.31 -3.06 3.19
N THR A 66 3.07 -4.18 3.86
CA THR A 66 2.55 -4.18 5.23
C THR A 66 3.61 -3.63 6.18
N MET A 67 3.20 -2.79 7.13
CA MET A 67 4.07 -2.23 8.15
C MET A 67 3.55 -2.65 9.51
N ASP A 68 4.43 -3.22 10.32
CA ASP A 68 4.14 -3.64 11.68
C ASP A 68 4.27 -2.44 12.64
N VAL A 69 3.24 -1.60 12.69
CA VAL A 69 3.26 -0.38 13.50
C VAL A 69 2.62 -0.61 14.86
N ASN A 70 3.25 -0.10 15.91
CA ASN A 70 2.67 -0.10 17.24
C ASN A 70 1.57 0.96 17.36
N LEU A 71 0.32 0.55 17.17
CA LEU A 71 -0.84 1.42 17.25
C LEU A 71 -1.12 1.88 18.70
N PRO A 72 -1.63 3.11 18.91
CA PRO A 72 -2.18 3.53 20.19
C PRO A 72 -3.38 2.67 20.61
N PRO A 73 -3.65 2.52 21.92
CA PRO A 73 -4.73 1.66 22.43
C PRO A 73 -6.10 1.96 21.83
N GLU A 74 -6.40 3.22 21.55
CA GLU A 74 -7.66 3.64 20.92
C GLU A 74 -7.79 3.09 19.50
N MET A 75 -6.71 3.11 18.72
CA MET A 75 -6.69 2.59 17.36
C MET A 75 -6.72 1.07 17.34
N VAL A 76 -6.02 0.40 18.27
CA VAL A 76 -6.09 -1.07 18.46
C VAL A 76 -7.52 -1.51 18.77
N ARG A 77 -8.22 -0.76 19.61
CA ARG A 77 -9.63 -1.04 19.89
C ARG A 77 -10.48 -0.96 18.63
N GLY A 78 -10.28 0.07 17.81
CA GLY A 78 -10.98 0.21 16.53
C GLY A 78 -10.74 -0.95 15.58
N THR A 79 -9.49 -1.39 15.43
CA THR A 79 -9.16 -2.53 14.57
C THR A 79 -9.76 -3.83 15.09
N GLN A 80 -9.80 -4.05 16.41
CA GLN A 80 -10.41 -5.23 17.01
C GLN A 80 -11.93 -5.24 16.84
N VAL A 81 -12.62 -4.13 17.12
CA VAL A 81 -14.08 -4.03 16.96
C VAL A 81 -14.50 -4.28 15.52
N PHE A 82 -13.74 -3.76 14.55
CA PHE A 82 -14.02 -4.02 13.14
C PHE A 82 -13.74 -5.47 12.75
N LYS A 83 -12.69 -6.08 13.31
CA LYS A 83 -12.41 -7.50 13.09
C LYS A 83 -13.56 -8.38 13.58
N ASP A 84 -14.04 -8.16 14.81
CA ASP A 84 -15.15 -8.93 15.37
C ASP A 84 -16.43 -8.78 14.52
N TYR A 85 -16.71 -7.56 14.05
CA TYR A 85 -17.78 -7.30 13.09
C TYR A 85 -17.59 -8.08 11.78
N TYR A 86 -16.39 -8.03 11.19
CA TYR A 86 -16.13 -8.63 9.89
C TYR A 86 -16.14 -10.17 9.93
N ASP A 87 -15.58 -10.75 11.00
CA ASP A 87 -15.56 -12.19 11.25
C ASP A 87 -16.99 -12.72 11.48
N SER A 88 -17.90 -11.92 12.06
CA SER A 88 -19.32 -12.28 12.20
C SER A 88 -20.07 -12.37 10.87
N LYS A 89 -19.57 -11.71 9.82
CA LYS A 89 -20.20 -11.66 8.49
C LYS A 89 -19.58 -12.65 7.52
N THR A 90 -18.27 -12.88 7.62
CA THR A 90 -17.52 -13.72 6.68
C THR A 90 -16.57 -14.66 7.43
N SER A 91 -16.87 -15.96 7.43
CA SER A 91 -16.09 -16.97 8.18
C SER A 91 -14.81 -17.43 7.49
N HIS A 92 -14.55 -17.02 6.24
CA HIS A 92 -13.47 -17.57 5.41
C HIS A 92 -12.51 -16.51 4.86
N GLN A 93 -12.65 -15.25 5.25
CA GLN A 93 -11.80 -14.15 4.76
C GLN A 93 -10.84 -13.68 5.85
N ARG A 94 -9.63 -13.27 5.46
CA ARG A 94 -8.62 -12.74 6.38
C ARG A 94 -8.34 -11.29 6.01
N LEU A 95 -8.39 -10.39 7.00
CA LEU A 95 -8.05 -8.98 6.83
C LEU A 95 -6.57 -8.74 7.09
N ALA A 96 -5.97 -7.84 6.31
CA ALA A 96 -4.65 -7.30 6.55
C ALA A 96 -4.72 -5.76 6.53
N TRP A 97 -4.21 -5.12 7.58
CA TRP A 97 -4.28 -3.66 7.71
C TRP A 97 -3.15 -2.98 6.95
N MET A 98 -3.51 -2.02 6.09
CA MET A 98 -2.57 -1.22 5.31
C MET A 98 -2.41 0.20 5.88
N HIS A 99 -1.70 0.34 7.00
CA HIS A 99 -1.55 1.62 7.71
C HIS A 99 -0.90 2.74 6.89
N GLY A 100 -0.14 2.41 5.85
CA GLY A 100 0.46 3.38 4.93
C GLY A 100 -0.53 4.12 4.04
N LEU A 101 -1.73 3.56 3.83
CA LEU A 101 -2.78 4.15 2.98
C LEU A 101 -3.82 4.95 3.78
N GLY A 102 -3.80 4.79 5.10
CA GLY A 102 -4.76 5.42 5.98
C GLY A 102 -4.50 6.91 6.19
N ASN A 103 -5.56 7.61 6.60
CA ASN A 103 -5.51 8.99 7.02
C ASN A 103 -6.28 9.18 8.33
N ALA A 104 -6.01 10.28 9.02
CA ALA A 104 -6.66 10.62 10.26
C ALA A 104 -6.78 12.14 10.41
N THR A 105 -7.76 12.58 11.18
CA THR A 105 -7.86 13.97 11.64
C THR A 105 -7.64 14.00 13.15
N ILE A 106 -6.60 14.70 13.61
CA ILE A 106 -6.29 14.87 15.03
C ILE A 106 -6.59 16.30 15.44
N ARG A 107 -7.27 16.46 16.57
CA ARG A 107 -7.34 17.76 17.25
C ARG A 107 -6.09 17.96 18.10
N ALA A 108 -5.33 18.99 17.80
CA ALA A 108 -4.13 19.37 18.53
C ALA A 108 -4.37 20.67 19.30
N HIS A 109 -4.07 20.64 20.59
CA HIS A 109 -4.25 21.75 21.52
C HIS A 109 -2.91 22.43 21.77
N TYR A 110 -2.76 23.68 21.32
CA TYR A 110 -1.55 24.49 21.49
C TYR A 110 -1.88 25.75 22.30
N GLY A 111 -1.68 25.66 23.62
CA GLY A 111 -2.01 26.74 24.54
C GLY A 111 -3.50 27.11 24.47
N LYS A 112 -3.81 28.30 23.94
CA LYS A 112 -5.19 28.80 23.78
C LYS A 112 -5.81 28.49 22.41
N ARG A 113 -5.10 27.81 21.51
CA ARG A 113 -5.56 27.57 20.13
C ARG A 113 -5.66 26.08 19.84
N ASP A 114 -6.76 25.72 19.19
CA ASP A 114 -7.01 24.36 18.73
C ASP A 114 -6.88 24.28 17.21
N TYR A 115 -6.18 23.27 16.72
CA TYR A 115 -6.04 22.98 15.29
C TYR A 115 -6.57 21.58 14.97
N ASP A 116 -7.24 21.44 13.83
CA ASP A 116 -7.63 20.14 13.28
C ASP A 116 -6.61 19.75 12.20
N LEU A 117 -5.71 18.82 12.55
CA LEU A 117 -4.62 18.36 11.70
C LEU A 117 -5.08 17.16 10.87
N GLN A 118 -5.13 17.32 9.56
CA GLN A 118 -5.31 16.23 8.61
C GLN A 118 -3.96 15.64 8.24
N VAL A 119 -3.76 14.39 8.64
CA VAL A 119 -2.48 13.68 8.58
C VAL A 119 -2.68 12.25 8.06
N THR A 120 -1.60 11.58 7.69
CA THR A 120 -1.62 10.13 7.46
C THR A 120 -1.82 9.38 8.77
N THR A 121 -2.26 8.12 8.71
CA THR A 121 -2.36 7.27 9.91
C THR A 121 -1.02 7.16 10.65
N LEU A 122 0.09 7.02 9.93
CA LEU A 122 1.41 6.91 10.57
C LEU A 122 1.86 8.21 11.24
N GLN A 123 1.58 9.36 10.63
CA GLN A 123 1.78 10.66 11.29
C GLN A 123 0.91 10.79 12.54
N ALA A 124 -0.33 10.28 12.51
CA ALA A 124 -1.22 10.31 13.65
C ALA A 124 -0.70 9.48 14.82
N VAL A 125 -0.25 8.24 14.56
CA VAL A 125 0.40 7.39 15.56
C VAL A 125 1.61 8.09 16.17
N ALA A 126 2.44 8.72 15.33
CA ALA A 126 3.62 9.46 15.77
C ALA A 126 3.33 10.77 16.51
N LEU A 127 2.14 11.36 16.36
CA LEU A 127 1.73 12.52 17.17
C LEU A 127 1.16 12.07 18.52
N LEU A 128 0.32 11.04 18.52
CA LEU A 128 -0.33 10.52 19.73
C LEU A 128 0.68 9.96 20.75
N MET A 129 1.84 9.48 20.30
CA MET A 129 2.89 9.02 21.22
C MET A 129 3.36 10.11 22.20
N PHE A 130 3.36 11.39 21.80
CA PHE A 130 3.80 12.50 22.66
C PHE A 130 2.86 12.73 23.85
N ASN A 131 1.66 12.16 23.83
CA ASN A 131 0.70 12.22 24.93
C ASN A 131 0.92 11.10 25.96
N ARG A 132 1.79 10.12 25.70
CA ARG A 132 2.06 9.03 26.65
C ARG A 132 2.85 9.56 27.85
N ALA A 133 2.56 9.06 29.05
CA ALA A 133 3.29 9.44 30.25
C ALA A 133 4.80 9.16 30.12
N GLU A 134 5.18 8.00 29.58
CA GLU A 134 6.57 7.64 29.29
C GLU A 134 7.25 8.64 28.35
N ALA A 135 6.54 9.12 27.33
CA ALA A 135 7.02 10.15 26.40
C ALA A 135 7.34 11.45 27.13
N GLN A 136 6.45 11.86 28.01
CA GLN A 136 6.59 13.10 28.77
C GLN A 136 7.76 13.01 29.76
N VAL A 137 7.96 11.86 30.39
CA VAL A 137 9.10 11.62 31.30
C VAL A 137 10.42 11.71 30.54
N VAL A 138 10.55 11.02 29.40
CA VAL A 138 11.78 11.09 28.57
C VAL A 138 12.00 12.50 28.03
N ALA A 139 10.94 13.16 27.53
CA ALA A 139 11.02 14.53 27.02
C ALA A 139 11.47 15.53 28.09
N ALA A 140 11.01 15.35 29.34
CA ALA A 140 11.38 16.22 30.45
C ALA A 140 12.84 16.02 30.87
N ALA A 141 13.34 14.77 30.83
CA ALA A 141 14.73 14.45 31.19
C ALA A 141 15.74 14.93 30.12
N GLU A 142 15.40 14.79 28.84
CA GLU A 142 16.35 14.98 27.73
C GLU A 142 16.06 16.22 26.87
N GLY A 143 15.05 17.02 27.24
CA GLY A 143 14.63 18.21 26.49
C GLY A 143 13.86 17.92 25.18
N GLY A 144 13.58 16.65 24.92
CA GLY A 144 12.81 16.13 23.78
C GLY A 144 12.93 14.60 23.69
N LEU A 145 12.13 13.97 22.84
CA LEU A 145 12.23 12.54 22.55
C LEU A 145 13.31 12.28 21.49
N PRO A 146 14.34 11.46 21.78
CA PRO A 146 15.31 11.05 20.78
C PRO A 146 14.67 10.27 19.64
N PHE A 147 15.26 10.38 18.44
CA PHE A 147 14.83 9.59 17.28
C PHE A 147 14.82 8.07 17.56
N SER A 148 15.79 7.55 18.31
CA SER A 148 15.87 6.14 18.68
C SER A 148 14.64 5.67 19.46
N SER A 149 14.19 6.45 20.44
CA SER A 149 12.98 6.18 21.23
C SER A 149 11.74 6.23 20.34
N VAL A 150 11.65 7.23 19.45
CA VAL A 150 10.56 7.33 18.46
C VAL A 150 10.50 6.10 17.57
N ARG A 151 11.64 5.67 17.03
CA ARG A 151 11.73 4.48 16.17
C ARG A 151 11.25 3.22 16.89
N THR A 152 11.74 2.98 18.11
CA THR A 152 11.37 1.82 18.92
C THR A 152 9.89 1.80 19.23
N TRP A 153 9.32 2.95 19.60
CA TRP A 153 7.91 3.02 19.95
C TRP A 153 6.99 2.89 18.75
N LEU A 154 7.38 3.37 17.57
CA LEU A 154 6.61 3.19 16.35
C LEU A 154 6.76 1.78 15.76
N ASN A 155 7.87 1.09 16.04
CA ASN A 155 8.26 -0.19 15.41
C ASN A 155 8.37 -0.08 13.87
N LEU A 156 8.98 1.00 13.38
CA LEU A 156 9.11 1.25 11.94
C LEU A 156 10.58 1.36 11.50
N GLU A 157 10.82 1.14 10.20
CA GLU A 157 12.13 1.33 9.58
C GLU A 157 12.58 2.79 9.62
N ASP A 158 13.89 3.03 9.77
CA ASP A 158 14.46 4.39 9.89
C ASP A 158 14.01 5.32 8.78
N GLU A 159 13.98 4.85 7.54
CA GLU A 159 13.60 5.67 6.39
C GLU A 159 12.13 6.11 6.45
N VAL A 160 11.25 5.27 7.00
CA VAL A 160 9.84 5.62 7.21
C VAL A 160 9.72 6.64 8.34
N VAL A 161 10.37 6.39 9.48
CA VAL A 161 10.36 7.30 10.64
C VAL A 161 10.95 8.67 10.27
N LYS A 162 12.07 8.71 9.54
CA LYS A 162 12.66 9.97 9.04
C LYS A 162 11.66 10.76 8.20
N ARG A 163 10.92 10.12 7.28
CA ARG A 163 9.90 10.79 6.46
C ARG A 163 8.74 11.31 7.30
N ILE A 164 8.26 10.53 8.27
CA ILE A 164 7.21 10.94 9.20
C ILE A 164 7.67 12.16 10.00
N MET A 165 8.80 12.05 10.69
CA MET A 165 9.29 13.12 11.56
C MET A 165 9.66 14.38 10.77
N HIS A 166 10.29 14.23 9.60
CA HIS A 166 10.56 15.35 8.70
C HIS A 166 9.28 16.12 8.35
N SER A 167 8.20 15.41 8.01
CA SER A 167 6.93 16.05 7.65
C SER A 167 6.29 16.85 8.81
N LEU A 168 6.55 16.44 10.06
CA LEU A 168 6.00 17.04 11.27
C LEU A 168 6.89 18.15 11.86
N SER A 169 8.21 18.12 11.62
CA SER A 169 9.17 19.05 12.24
C SER A 169 9.92 19.97 11.28
N CYS A 170 10.17 19.53 10.05
CA CYS A 170 10.99 20.25 9.07
C CYS A 170 10.16 20.83 7.92
N GLY A 171 8.93 20.33 7.72
CA GLY A 171 8.03 20.79 6.68
C GLY A 171 7.46 22.20 6.90
N LYS A 172 6.47 22.55 6.06
CA LYS A 172 5.77 23.84 6.13
C LYS A 172 5.10 24.08 7.49
N TYR A 173 4.51 23.04 8.07
CA TYR A 173 3.81 23.10 9.35
C TYR A 173 4.63 22.38 10.41
N LYS A 174 5.46 23.13 11.15
CA LYS A 174 6.34 22.60 12.20
C LYS A 174 5.57 22.38 13.50
N VAL A 175 4.68 21.38 13.49
CA VAL A 175 3.87 20.98 14.65
C VAL A 175 4.73 20.38 15.77
N LEU A 176 5.88 19.81 15.41
CA LEU A 176 6.94 19.41 16.31
C LEU A 176 8.17 20.33 16.15
N ARG A 177 8.91 20.52 17.23
CA ARG A 177 10.22 21.17 17.25
C ARG A 177 11.30 20.08 17.17
N LYS A 178 12.28 20.28 16.29
CA LYS A 178 13.48 19.43 16.17
C LYS A 178 14.67 20.13 16.82
N THR A 179 15.49 19.38 17.54
CA THR A 179 16.77 19.84 18.10
C THR A 179 17.85 18.81 17.77
N PRO A 180 18.96 19.19 17.13
CA PRO A 180 19.29 20.51 16.58
C PRO A 180 18.39 20.95 15.42
N GLU A 181 18.27 22.26 15.20
CA GLU A 181 17.51 22.78 14.07
C GLU A 181 18.16 22.40 12.73
N GLY A 182 17.35 22.11 11.73
CA GLY A 182 17.82 21.76 10.39
C GLY A 182 16.70 21.19 9.53
N ASN A 183 16.96 21.05 8.23
CA ASN A 183 15.98 20.56 7.25
C ASN A 183 16.08 19.04 7.02
N THR A 184 17.01 18.34 7.66
CA THR A 184 17.18 16.89 7.54
C THR A 184 17.03 16.20 8.90
N ILE A 185 16.66 14.92 8.87
CA ILE A 185 16.53 14.10 10.07
C ILE A 185 17.78 13.22 10.24
N ASN A 186 18.47 13.38 11.36
CA ASN A 186 19.60 12.58 11.79
C ASN A 186 19.17 11.62 12.91
N ALA A 187 19.24 10.32 12.63
CA ALA A 187 18.77 9.27 13.54
C ALA A 187 19.54 9.16 14.87
N GLN A 188 20.75 9.72 14.95
CA GLN A 188 21.63 9.59 16.13
C GLN A 188 21.57 10.80 17.06
N LYS A 189 21.21 11.97 16.53
CA LYS A 189 21.37 13.26 17.23
C LYS A 189 20.06 14.02 17.41
N ASP A 190 19.06 13.77 16.57
CA ASP A 190 17.84 14.58 16.60
C ASP A 190 16.89 14.12 17.70
N CYS A 191 16.42 15.11 18.46
CA CYS A 191 15.33 15.00 19.42
C CYS A 191 14.13 15.84 18.96
N PHE A 192 12.94 15.40 19.35
CA PHE A 192 11.66 15.99 18.96
C PHE A 192 10.83 16.37 20.17
N ALA A 193 10.21 17.54 20.15
CA ALA A 193 9.28 17.97 21.19
C ALA A 193 8.04 18.61 20.56
N ILE A 194 6.95 18.72 21.32
CA ILE A 194 5.79 19.49 20.88
C ILE A 194 6.22 20.96 20.70
N ASN A 195 5.89 21.56 19.56
CA ASN A 195 6.17 22.98 19.33
C ASN A 195 5.07 23.83 19.96
N GLU A 196 5.19 24.17 21.24
CA GLU A 196 4.19 24.99 21.95
C GLU A 196 3.94 26.36 21.32
N LYS A 197 4.92 26.88 20.57
CA LYS A 197 4.83 28.16 19.86
C LYS A 197 4.20 28.04 18.47
N PHE A 198 3.75 26.85 18.07
CA PHE A 198 3.14 26.61 16.77
C PHE A 198 1.89 27.48 16.58
N SER A 199 1.85 28.19 15.45
CA SER A 199 0.71 29.02 15.08
C SER A 199 0.48 28.97 13.58
N SER A 200 -0.79 28.87 13.19
CA SER A 200 -1.24 28.91 11.80
C SER A 200 -2.45 29.84 11.69
N PRO A 201 -2.61 30.61 10.60
CA PRO A 201 -3.83 31.38 10.37
C PRO A 201 -5.05 30.48 10.13
N MET A 202 -4.84 29.24 9.67
CA MET A 202 -5.92 28.29 9.40
C MET A 202 -6.08 27.29 10.55
N ARG A 203 -7.33 27.11 11.00
CA ARG A 203 -7.69 26.11 12.02
C ARG A 203 -7.53 24.67 11.50
N LYS A 204 -7.92 24.42 10.26
CA LYS A 204 -7.82 23.10 9.60
C LYS A 204 -6.56 23.07 8.74
N ILE A 205 -5.66 22.14 9.03
CA ILE A 205 -4.32 22.09 8.41
C ILE A 205 -4.09 20.70 7.86
N ARG A 206 -3.76 20.61 6.58
CA ARG A 206 -3.30 19.36 5.97
C ARG A 206 -1.78 19.32 5.98
N ILE A 207 -1.21 18.34 6.68
CA ILE A 207 0.24 18.15 6.73
C ILE A 207 0.63 17.15 5.64
N PRO A 208 1.33 17.58 4.58
CA PRO A 208 1.75 16.67 3.52
C PRO A 208 2.87 15.75 4.01
N MET A 209 2.84 14.49 3.56
CA MET A 209 3.91 13.53 3.76
C MET A 209 4.35 12.98 2.41
N ALA A 210 5.66 12.76 2.25
CA ALA A 210 6.18 12.07 1.06
C ALA A 210 5.56 10.67 0.97
N ASN A 211 5.21 10.24 -0.24
CA ASN A 211 4.62 8.93 -0.44
C ASN A 211 5.60 7.84 0.02
N LEU A 212 5.07 6.85 0.73
CA LEU A 212 5.85 5.71 1.20
C LEU A 212 5.98 4.63 0.12
N ASP A 213 5.03 4.59 -0.82
CA ASP A 213 5.05 3.65 -1.91
C ASP A 213 5.94 4.12 -3.06
N GLU A 214 6.90 3.28 -3.45
CA GLU A 214 7.52 3.32 -4.77
C GLU A 214 6.53 2.73 -5.78
N SER A 215 5.59 3.54 -6.25
CA SER A 215 4.47 3.11 -7.10
C SER A 215 4.90 2.54 -8.46
N TYR A 216 6.16 2.70 -8.86
CA TYR A 216 6.68 2.18 -10.13
C TYR A 216 7.98 1.40 -9.91
N LYS A 217 7.89 0.07 -10.02
CA LYS A 217 9.05 -0.83 -10.05
C LYS A 217 9.18 -1.44 -11.45
N PRO A 218 10.07 -0.92 -12.32
CA PRO A 218 10.17 -1.39 -13.71
C PRO A 218 10.48 -2.90 -13.79
N LYS A 219 11.29 -3.41 -12.87
CA LYS A 219 11.61 -4.85 -12.78
C LYS A 219 10.38 -5.74 -12.64
N ARG A 220 9.40 -5.33 -11.83
CA ARG A 220 8.15 -6.09 -11.65
C ARG A 220 7.33 -6.15 -12.94
N VAL A 221 7.30 -5.04 -13.69
CA VAL A 221 6.62 -4.99 -14.99
C VAL A 221 7.30 -5.93 -16.01
N GLU A 222 8.63 -6.01 -15.98
CA GLU A 222 9.39 -6.92 -16.85
C GLU A 222 9.18 -8.40 -16.47
N GLU A 223 9.11 -8.70 -15.17
CA GLU A 223 8.78 -10.03 -14.65
C GLU A 223 7.36 -10.46 -15.06
N ASP A 224 6.35 -9.60 -14.83
CA ASP A 224 4.95 -9.86 -15.22
C ASP A 224 4.82 -10.09 -16.73
N ARG A 225 5.53 -9.29 -17.55
CA ARG A 225 5.58 -9.49 -19.01
C ARG A 225 6.23 -10.83 -19.38
N SER A 226 7.27 -11.26 -18.67
CA SER A 226 7.92 -12.54 -18.90
C SER A 226 6.98 -13.72 -18.64
N ILE A 227 6.20 -13.65 -17.55
CA ILE A 227 5.16 -14.63 -17.22
C ILE A 227 4.05 -14.63 -18.29
N ALA A 228 3.62 -13.45 -18.73
CA ALA A 228 2.61 -13.34 -19.79
C ALA A 228 3.08 -13.96 -21.13
N ILE A 229 4.36 -13.83 -21.46
CA ILE A 229 4.97 -14.46 -22.65
C ILE A 229 4.98 -15.98 -22.49
N GLU A 230 5.44 -16.52 -21.36
CA GLU A 230 5.43 -17.97 -21.10
C GLU A 230 4.00 -18.54 -21.20
N ALA A 231 3.02 -17.88 -20.57
CA ALA A 231 1.63 -18.31 -20.61
C ALA A 231 1.02 -18.25 -22.03
N ALA A 232 1.42 -17.27 -22.86
CA ALA A 232 1.00 -17.19 -24.25
C ALA A 232 1.59 -18.34 -25.08
N ILE A 233 2.91 -18.59 -24.95
CA ILE A 233 3.60 -19.69 -25.63
C ILE A 233 2.93 -21.03 -25.30
N VAL A 234 2.73 -21.33 -24.01
CA VAL A 234 2.10 -22.59 -23.57
C VAL A 234 0.69 -22.74 -24.13
N ARG A 235 -0.11 -21.66 -24.15
CA ARG A 235 -1.48 -21.69 -24.68
C ARG A 235 -1.52 -21.95 -26.19
N ILE A 236 -0.65 -21.30 -26.95
CA ILE A 236 -0.53 -21.50 -28.40
C ILE A 236 -0.08 -22.93 -28.69
N MET A 237 1.00 -23.39 -28.05
CA MET A 237 1.56 -24.71 -28.26
C MET A 237 0.61 -25.83 -27.83
N LYS A 238 -0.14 -25.65 -26.74
CA LYS A 238 -1.18 -26.60 -26.32
C LYS A 238 -2.28 -26.78 -27.37
N ALA A 239 -2.64 -25.73 -28.08
CA ALA A 239 -3.67 -25.74 -29.13
C ALA A 239 -3.14 -26.28 -30.48
N ARG A 240 -1.91 -25.90 -30.86
CA ARG A 240 -1.31 -26.27 -32.15
C ARG A 240 -0.60 -27.63 -32.13
N LYS A 241 -0.18 -28.10 -30.96
CA LYS A 241 0.65 -29.30 -30.69
C LYS A 241 2.07 -29.23 -31.27
N THR A 242 2.21 -28.83 -32.53
CA THR A 242 3.49 -28.62 -33.20
C THR A 242 3.45 -27.27 -33.93
N LEU A 243 4.52 -26.47 -33.85
CA LEU A 243 4.56 -25.16 -34.51
C LEU A 243 5.99 -24.72 -34.87
N PRO A 244 6.24 -24.25 -36.11
CA PRO A 244 7.52 -23.64 -36.49
C PRO A 244 7.84 -22.37 -35.70
N HIS A 245 9.13 -22.12 -35.45
CA HIS A 245 9.60 -21.00 -34.64
C HIS A 245 9.06 -19.64 -35.09
N GLN A 246 9.12 -19.34 -36.40
CA GLN A 246 8.65 -18.06 -36.92
C GLN A 246 7.15 -17.85 -36.72
N GLN A 247 6.36 -18.92 -36.88
CA GLN A 247 4.91 -18.88 -36.68
C GLN A 247 4.57 -18.72 -35.20
N LEU A 248 5.28 -19.43 -34.31
CA LEU A 248 5.11 -19.26 -32.86
C LEU A 248 5.42 -17.83 -32.42
N VAL A 249 6.54 -17.26 -32.86
CA VAL A 249 6.91 -15.88 -32.54
C VAL A 249 5.85 -14.90 -33.06
N ALA A 250 5.35 -15.08 -34.29
CA ALA A 250 4.31 -14.24 -34.86
C ALA A 250 2.98 -14.31 -34.07
N GLU A 251 2.53 -15.51 -33.71
CA GLU A 251 1.31 -15.69 -32.90
C GLU A 251 1.46 -15.06 -31.50
N VAL A 252 2.61 -15.24 -30.84
CA VAL A 252 2.90 -14.61 -29.53
C VAL A 252 2.88 -13.09 -29.63
N LEU A 253 3.50 -12.50 -30.66
CA LEU A 253 3.51 -11.05 -30.88
C LEU A 253 2.11 -10.51 -31.15
N SER A 254 1.30 -11.24 -31.92
CA SER A 254 -0.09 -10.89 -32.20
C SER A 254 -0.94 -10.90 -30.93
N GLN A 255 -0.83 -11.96 -30.13
CA GLN A 255 -1.59 -12.11 -28.88
C GLN A 255 -1.18 -11.07 -27.83
N LEU A 256 0.10 -10.68 -27.80
CA LEU A 256 0.67 -9.71 -26.84
C LEU A 256 0.92 -8.32 -27.45
N ALA A 257 0.14 -7.95 -28.48
CA ALA A 257 0.29 -6.71 -29.24
C ALA A 257 0.25 -5.43 -28.38
N PHE A 258 -0.36 -5.49 -27.19
CA PHE A 258 -0.46 -4.36 -26.27
C PHE A 258 0.89 -3.83 -25.79
N PHE A 259 1.86 -4.71 -25.50
CA PHE A 259 3.20 -4.28 -25.03
C PHE A 259 4.33 -4.64 -25.98
N ARG A 260 4.05 -5.40 -27.05
CA ARG A 260 5.00 -5.76 -28.12
C ARG A 260 6.30 -6.36 -27.57
N PRO A 261 6.27 -7.62 -27.10
CA PRO A 261 7.45 -8.27 -26.54
C PRO A 261 8.67 -8.23 -27.47
N ASN A 262 9.87 -8.08 -26.91
CA ASN A 262 11.09 -8.20 -27.70
C ASN A 262 11.27 -9.67 -28.14
N PRO A 263 11.46 -9.97 -29.45
CA PRO A 263 11.65 -11.34 -29.94
C PRO A 263 12.79 -12.10 -29.24
N LYS A 264 13.85 -11.40 -28.80
CA LYS A 264 14.94 -12.01 -28.02
C LYS A 264 14.46 -12.56 -26.68
N VAL A 265 13.50 -11.90 -26.03
CA VAL A 265 12.90 -12.36 -24.77
C VAL A 265 11.99 -13.55 -25.02
N ILE A 266 11.19 -13.54 -26.10
CA ILE A 266 10.38 -14.69 -26.51
C ILE A 266 11.27 -15.92 -26.70
N LYS A 267 12.37 -15.79 -27.45
CA LYS A 267 13.34 -16.89 -27.64
C LYS A 267 13.87 -17.43 -26.30
N ARG A 268 14.31 -16.56 -25.39
CA ARG A 268 14.78 -16.97 -24.06
C ARG A 268 13.70 -17.71 -23.26
N ARG A 269 12.43 -17.29 -23.38
CA ARG A 269 11.31 -17.95 -22.70
C ARG A 269 10.96 -19.31 -23.30
N ILE A 270 11.12 -19.48 -24.62
CA ILE A 270 10.97 -20.79 -25.27
C ILE A 270 12.01 -21.78 -24.74
N GLU A 271 13.29 -21.38 -24.67
CA GLU A 271 14.34 -22.26 -24.11
C GLU A 271 14.03 -22.64 -22.65
N ALA A 272 13.62 -21.67 -21.82
CA ALA A 272 13.24 -21.96 -20.44
C ALA A 272 12.02 -22.91 -20.30
N LEU A 273 11.12 -22.93 -21.28
CA LEU A 273 10.00 -23.88 -21.32
C LEU A 273 10.42 -25.27 -21.83
N ILE A 274 11.48 -25.35 -22.64
CA ILE A 274 12.10 -26.62 -23.02
C ILE A 274 12.81 -27.24 -21.82
N ASP A 275 13.60 -26.45 -21.08
CA ASP A 275 14.29 -26.90 -19.87
C ASP A 275 13.33 -27.40 -18.78
N ARG A 276 12.08 -26.91 -18.78
CA ARG A 276 11.00 -27.33 -17.87
C ARG A 276 10.09 -28.40 -18.46
N GLU A 277 10.46 -28.99 -19.60
CA GLU A 277 9.74 -30.08 -20.26
C GLU A 277 8.29 -29.74 -20.67
N TYR A 278 7.96 -28.46 -20.88
CA TYR A 278 6.68 -28.06 -21.48
C TYR A 278 6.70 -28.17 -23.01
N LEU A 279 7.90 -28.01 -23.58
CA LEU A 279 8.15 -28.03 -25.02
C LEU A 279 9.38 -28.87 -25.30
N GLU A 280 9.51 -29.33 -26.53
CA GLU A 280 10.76 -29.86 -27.06
C GLU A 280 10.98 -29.42 -28.50
N ARG A 281 12.20 -29.62 -28.98
CA ARG A 281 12.53 -29.41 -30.40
C ARG A 281 12.08 -30.62 -31.19
N ASP A 282 11.38 -30.38 -32.28
CA ASP A 282 10.99 -31.43 -33.21
C ASP A 282 12.24 -32.08 -33.83
N LEU A 283 12.27 -33.42 -33.85
CA LEU A 283 13.38 -34.20 -34.39
C LEU A 283 13.32 -34.33 -35.91
N GLU A 284 12.13 -34.24 -36.49
CA GLU A 284 11.90 -34.42 -37.93
C GLU A 284 11.94 -33.08 -38.67
N THR A 285 11.45 -32.02 -38.02
CA THR A 285 11.35 -30.68 -38.63
C THR A 285 12.28 -29.68 -37.96
N ALA A 286 13.32 -29.24 -38.69
CA ALA A 286 14.23 -28.21 -38.22
C ALA A 286 13.48 -26.91 -37.87
N ASN A 287 13.84 -26.28 -36.74
CA ASN A 287 13.21 -25.05 -36.22
C ASN A 287 11.71 -25.18 -35.90
N SER A 288 11.24 -26.38 -35.56
CA SER A 288 9.89 -26.62 -35.04
C SER A 288 9.92 -27.04 -33.58
N TYR A 289 8.83 -26.78 -32.86
CA TYR A 289 8.64 -27.17 -31.46
C TYR A 289 7.42 -28.08 -31.32
N ARG A 290 7.48 -29.02 -30.36
CA ARG A 290 6.35 -29.89 -29.97
C ARG A 290 5.96 -29.64 -28.52
N TYR A 291 4.67 -29.68 -28.22
CA TYR A 291 4.13 -29.55 -26.86
C TYR A 291 4.11 -30.89 -26.14
N LEU A 292 4.59 -30.93 -24.89
CA LEU A 292 4.78 -32.17 -24.12
C LEU A 292 3.73 -32.43 -23.03
N ALA A 293 3.05 -31.39 -22.55
CA ALA A 293 2.14 -31.46 -21.39
C ALA A 293 0.63 -31.57 -21.74
#